data_AF-A0A2G2HIY9-F1
#
_entry.id   AF-A0A2G2HIY9-F1
#
_cell.length_a   1.000
_cell.length_b   1.000
_cell.length_c   1.000
_cell.angle_alpha   90.00
_cell.angle_beta   90.00
_cell.angle_gamma   90.00
#
_symmetry.space_group_name_H-M   'P 1'
#
loop_
_entity.id
_entity.type
_entity.pdbx_description
1 polymer ?
#
loop_
_entity_poly.entity_id
_entity_poly.type
_entity_poly.pdbx_seq_one_letter_code
_entity_poly.pdbx_strand_id
1 'polypeptide(L)'
;MYLKYLVYFILAVFFTACSNKFDLVNSHETKKYKVCQSDEERNKCELCQNDKEKKKYELYQIYIDADGNLLSPKTGKIEAEVQEEAYIENIYKNFKKMKENNSDLTLTIFIHGGLNNFTSSINKVKTHTCKMLIDNKYPLFISWDSSSLSNYSDHLFLLRRGIKSETLGPISSPFVLLEDILRAIIRIPVSTYNVLFSQNTIFKSLSTEEEKDSEDKVKILKEKTLVNVHDHLPSKGLSSSDWLTVWNPVKLITAPFVDALGTGAWDSMLRRTDLILKKDVSKNDFKATAVDKFFSEYGKELGEINLIGHSMGAIVTNNIISKYSEIKFKNIVHMAAASRLKDLELVIVPYLKENPRANFYNLSLSPYSDLSENFYLDFAPRGSLLVWIDQTLGKVNSFSDRTAGYWFNITRSAHKIFKDKDKDKDKDKNIQKRVHLTRFGLRDTSPQKHGDFSKCDFWNKDFWTAKIQCRKKE
;
A
#
# COMPACT_ATOMS: atom_id res chain seq x y z
N MET A 1 -26.28 -23.01 -25.95
CA MET A 1 -25.22 -24.04 -25.86
C MET A 1 -23.88 -23.44 -25.39
N TYR A 2 -23.34 -22.39 -26.03
CA TYR A 2 -22.07 -21.73 -25.66
C TYR A 2 -21.99 -21.16 -24.22
N LEU A 3 -23.09 -20.61 -23.68
CA LEU A 3 -23.09 -20.05 -22.32
C LEU A 3 -22.86 -21.12 -21.23
N LYS A 4 -23.33 -22.36 -21.46
CA LYS A 4 -23.17 -23.48 -20.53
C LYS A 4 -21.70 -23.91 -20.47
N TYR A 5 -21.04 -24.01 -21.62
CA TYR A 5 -19.61 -24.33 -21.71
C TYR A 5 -18.72 -23.21 -21.14
N LEU A 6 -19.10 -21.94 -21.30
CA LEU A 6 -18.39 -20.81 -20.71
C LEU A 6 -18.44 -20.85 -19.18
N VAL A 7 -19.61 -21.13 -18.59
CA VAL A 7 -19.77 -21.27 -17.13
C VAL A 7 -18.98 -22.47 -16.60
N TYR A 8 -19.02 -23.61 -17.30
CA TYR A 8 -18.21 -24.79 -16.92
C TYR A 8 -16.71 -24.51 -17.03
N PHE A 9 -16.26 -23.78 -18.06
CA PHE A 9 -14.86 -23.40 -18.21
C PHE A 9 -14.41 -22.42 -17.12
N ILE A 10 -15.23 -21.44 -16.76
CA ILE A 10 -14.96 -20.50 -15.66
C ILE A 10 -14.87 -21.23 -14.32
N LEU A 11 -15.82 -22.13 -14.04
CA LEU A 11 -15.79 -22.96 -12.83
C LEU A 11 -14.57 -23.89 -12.83
N ALA A 12 -14.23 -24.50 -13.96
CA ALA A 12 -13.06 -25.37 -14.07
C ALA A 12 -11.74 -24.60 -13.88
N VAL A 13 -11.58 -23.41 -14.45
CA VAL A 13 -10.41 -22.54 -14.24
C VAL A 13 -10.31 -22.12 -12.77
N PHE A 14 -11.44 -21.76 -12.13
CA PHE A 14 -11.49 -21.46 -10.69
C PHE A 14 -11.12 -22.67 -9.82
N PHE A 15 -11.61 -23.87 -10.15
CA PHE A 15 -11.32 -25.10 -9.39
C PHE A 15 -9.89 -25.60 -9.60
N THR A 16 -9.33 -25.47 -10.81
CA THR A 16 -7.95 -25.88 -11.13
C THR A 16 -6.93 -24.92 -10.49
N ALA A 17 -7.27 -23.63 -10.37
CA ALA A 17 -6.51 -22.68 -9.58
C ALA A 17 -6.59 -22.97 -8.06
N CYS A 18 -7.67 -23.62 -7.61
CA CYS A 18 -7.83 -24.08 -6.22
C CYS A 18 -7.07 -25.39 -5.91
N SER A 19 -6.88 -26.29 -6.87
CA SER A 19 -6.25 -27.60 -6.63
C SER A 19 -4.72 -27.58 -6.65
N ASN A 20 -4.07 -26.62 -7.31
CA ASN A 20 -2.59 -26.52 -7.36
C ASN A 20 -1.96 -25.89 -6.10
N LYS A 21 -2.59 -26.06 -4.94
CA LYS A 21 -2.13 -25.54 -3.65
C LYS A 21 -1.76 -26.66 -2.68
N PHE A 22 -1.21 -27.75 -3.17
CA PHE A 22 -0.50 -28.73 -2.35
C PHE A 22 0.59 -29.36 -3.20
N ASP A 23 1.77 -28.74 -3.21
CA ASP A 23 3.04 -29.48 -3.26
C ASP A 23 4.19 -28.58 -2.77
N LEU A 24 4.66 -28.95 -1.58
CA LEU A 24 6.02 -28.90 -1.05
C LEU A 24 6.99 -27.84 -1.61
N VAL A 25 7.29 -26.84 -0.78
CA VAL A 25 8.62 -26.25 -0.72
C VAL A 25 9.19 -26.51 0.68
N ASN A 26 9.76 -27.70 0.85
CA ASN A 26 10.84 -27.91 1.81
C ASN A 26 12.10 -27.30 1.21
N SER A 27 12.42 -26.06 1.60
CA SER A 27 13.76 -25.50 1.38
C SER A 27 14.41 -25.22 2.73
N HIS A 28 15.02 -26.26 3.31
CA HIS A 28 16.12 -26.09 4.23
C HIS A 28 17.34 -25.61 3.44
N GLU A 29 17.41 -24.31 3.17
CA GLU A 29 18.65 -23.65 2.78
C GLU A 29 19.14 -22.79 3.96
N THR A 30 20.20 -23.28 4.60
CA THR A 30 21.03 -22.54 5.53
C THR A 30 21.72 -21.40 4.77
N LYS A 31 21.07 -20.23 4.73
CA LYS A 31 21.70 -19.00 4.24
C LYS A 31 22.90 -18.66 5.13
N LYS A 32 24.10 -18.67 4.54
CA LYS A 32 25.27 -17.99 5.09
C LYS A 32 24.99 -16.49 5.14
N TYR A 33 24.78 -15.96 6.35
CA TYR A 33 24.67 -14.53 6.56
C TYR A 33 26.02 -13.86 6.29
N LYS A 34 26.00 -12.73 5.59
CA LYS A 34 27.17 -11.89 5.29
C LYS A 34 27.88 -11.54 6.61
N VAL A 35 29.18 -11.77 6.67
CA VAL A 35 30.06 -11.50 7.82
C VAL A 35 30.03 -9.98 8.11
N CYS A 36 29.62 -9.59 9.33
CA CYS A 36 29.66 -8.19 9.80
C CYS A 36 31.13 -7.73 9.81
N GLN A 37 31.48 -6.69 9.04
CA GLN A 37 32.88 -6.40 8.67
C GLN A 37 33.57 -5.41 9.61
N SER A 38 32.81 -4.67 10.43
CA SER A 38 33.36 -3.74 11.43
C SER A 38 32.95 -4.12 12.86
N ASP A 39 33.76 -3.75 13.86
CA ASP A 39 33.49 -4.04 15.28
C ASP A 39 32.24 -3.29 15.81
N GLU A 40 31.90 -2.14 15.22
CA GLU A 40 30.65 -1.42 15.52
C GLU A 40 29.40 -2.12 14.93
N GLU A 41 29.55 -2.75 13.75
CA GLU A 41 28.52 -3.62 13.17
C GLU A 41 28.40 -4.95 13.91
N ARG A 42 29.46 -5.48 14.54
CA ARG A 42 29.38 -6.71 15.36
C ARG A 42 28.47 -6.54 16.57
N ASN A 43 28.63 -5.46 17.35
CA ASN A 43 27.75 -5.18 18.50
C ASN A 43 26.29 -4.93 18.08
N LYS A 44 26.07 -4.31 16.91
CA LYS A 44 24.74 -4.11 16.32
C LYS A 44 24.15 -5.40 15.73
N CYS A 45 24.99 -6.31 15.21
CA CYS A 45 24.63 -7.64 14.72
C CYS A 45 24.27 -8.61 15.85
N GLU A 46 24.91 -8.52 17.03
CA GLU A 46 24.63 -9.39 18.19
C GLU A 46 23.19 -9.24 18.73
N LEU A 47 22.62 -8.02 18.68
CA LEU A 47 21.19 -7.76 18.93
C LEU A 47 20.28 -8.62 18.02
N CYS A 48 20.69 -8.87 16.78
CA CYS A 48 19.87 -9.61 15.81
C CYS A 48 20.13 -11.12 15.81
N GLN A 49 21.30 -11.56 16.26
CA GLN A 49 21.75 -12.96 16.18
C GLN A 49 21.40 -13.79 17.41
N ASN A 50 21.13 -13.16 18.56
CA ASN A 50 20.64 -13.91 19.71
C ASN A 50 19.23 -14.47 19.43
N ASP A 51 19.11 -15.80 19.32
CA ASP A 51 17.84 -16.51 19.10
C ASP A 51 16.78 -16.25 20.21
N LYS A 52 17.20 -15.69 21.36
CA LYS A 52 16.29 -15.16 22.40
C LYS A 52 15.59 -13.86 21.97
N GLU A 53 16.18 -13.03 21.11
CA GLU A 53 15.60 -11.78 20.60
C GLU A 53 14.75 -11.99 19.34
N LYS A 54 15.03 -13.03 18.53
CA LYS A 54 14.12 -13.45 17.43
C LYS A 54 12.71 -13.80 17.90
N LYS A 55 12.49 -14.00 19.21
CA LYS A 55 11.16 -14.21 19.81
C LYS A 55 10.40 -12.91 20.12
N LYS A 56 10.97 -11.72 19.90
CA LYS A 56 10.34 -10.43 20.27
C LYS A 56 9.69 -9.67 19.09
N TYR A 57 9.49 -10.28 17.92
CA TYR A 57 8.82 -9.59 16.80
C TYR A 57 7.39 -9.11 17.15
N GLU A 58 6.79 -9.73 18.17
CA GLU A 58 5.53 -9.31 18.81
C GLU A 58 5.58 -7.82 19.25
N LEU A 59 6.69 -7.34 19.79
CA LEU A 59 6.82 -5.95 20.27
C LEU A 59 6.92 -4.91 19.15
N TYR A 60 6.96 -5.36 17.90
CA TYR A 60 7.15 -4.51 16.71
C TYR A 60 5.98 -4.61 15.74
N GLN A 61 4.85 -5.20 16.13
CA GLN A 61 3.70 -5.36 15.24
C GLN A 61 2.36 -5.23 15.99
N ILE A 62 1.40 -4.57 15.35
CA ILE A 62 -0.02 -4.64 15.71
C ILE A 62 -0.72 -5.24 14.51
N TYR A 63 -1.31 -6.43 14.66
CA TYR A 63 -2.04 -7.11 13.59
C TYR A 63 -3.54 -7.06 13.86
N ILE A 64 -4.31 -6.48 12.93
CA ILE A 64 -5.76 -6.35 13.03
C ILE A 64 -6.44 -7.33 12.05
N ASP A 65 -7.39 -8.12 12.54
CA ASP A 65 -8.18 -9.04 11.71
C ASP A 65 -9.29 -8.33 10.90
N ALA A 66 -10.11 -9.12 10.21
CA ALA A 66 -11.22 -8.62 9.39
C ALA A 66 -12.42 -8.04 10.18
N ASP A 67 -12.38 -8.12 11.51
CA ASP A 67 -13.40 -7.63 12.46
C ASP A 67 -12.89 -6.45 13.31
N GLY A 68 -11.60 -6.08 13.17
CA GLY A 68 -10.97 -5.04 13.96
C GLY A 68 -10.32 -5.53 15.26
N ASN A 69 -10.22 -6.85 15.47
CA ASN A 69 -9.60 -7.40 16.68
C ASN A 69 -8.09 -7.55 16.52
N LEU A 70 -7.37 -7.43 17.64
CA LEU A 70 -5.95 -7.73 17.70
C LEU A 70 -5.74 -9.26 17.57
N LEU A 71 -4.89 -9.67 16.63
CA LEU A 71 -4.34 -11.02 16.58
C LEU A 71 -2.94 -11.05 17.18
N SER A 72 -2.70 -12.06 18.01
CA SER A 72 -1.37 -12.36 18.51
C SER A 72 -0.42 -12.71 17.36
N PRO A 73 0.71 -12.01 17.18
CA PRO A 73 1.65 -12.34 16.11
C PRO A 73 2.25 -13.75 16.23
N LYS A 74 2.20 -14.34 17.43
CA LYS A 74 2.71 -15.68 17.71
C LYS A 74 1.76 -16.79 17.30
N THR A 75 0.48 -16.64 17.65
CA THR A 75 -0.51 -17.72 17.53
C THR A 75 -1.49 -17.50 16.39
N GLY A 76 -1.59 -16.27 15.87
CA GLY A 76 -2.61 -15.87 14.92
C GLY A 76 -4.03 -15.90 15.47
N LYS A 77 -4.19 -16.01 16.80
CA LYS A 77 -5.49 -16.03 17.49
C LYS A 77 -5.80 -14.65 18.08
N ILE A 78 -7.09 -14.39 18.27
CA ILE A 78 -7.59 -13.17 18.89
C ILE A 78 -7.05 -13.08 20.32
N GLU A 79 -6.46 -11.95 20.68
CA GLU A 79 -6.10 -11.64 22.07
C GLU A 79 -7.36 -11.13 22.79
N ALA A 80 -7.65 -11.69 23.97
CA ALA A 80 -8.82 -11.28 24.74
C ALA A 80 -8.70 -9.82 25.18
N GLU A 81 -9.84 -9.15 25.40
CA GLU A 81 -9.98 -7.72 25.78
C GLU A 81 -9.28 -7.31 27.09
N VAL A 82 -8.59 -8.24 27.79
CA VAL A 82 -7.77 -7.95 28.98
C VAL A 82 -6.25 -8.03 28.66
N GLN A 83 -5.91 -8.61 27.51
CA GLN A 83 -4.53 -8.76 27.03
C GLN A 83 -4.17 -7.70 25.99
N GLU A 84 -5.17 -7.14 25.28
CA GLU A 84 -4.96 -6.11 24.24
C GLU A 84 -4.25 -4.87 24.80
N GLU A 85 -4.70 -4.33 25.93
CA GLU A 85 -4.13 -3.15 26.59
C GLU A 85 -2.70 -3.42 27.06
N ALA A 86 -2.49 -4.55 27.73
CA ALA A 86 -1.16 -4.96 28.19
C ALA A 86 -0.19 -5.14 27.02
N TYR A 87 -0.67 -5.67 25.89
CA TYR A 87 0.12 -5.83 24.68
C TYR A 87 0.57 -4.48 24.09
N ILE A 88 -0.37 -3.53 23.97
CA ILE A 88 -0.08 -2.18 23.47
C ILE A 88 0.86 -1.43 24.42
N GLU A 89 0.61 -1.52 25.72
CA GLU A 89 1.46 -0.92 26.74
C GLU A 89 2.89 -1.49 26.69
N ASN A 90 3.04 -2.79 26.44
CA ASN A 90 4.35 -3.42 26.27
C ASN A 90 5.11 -2.89 25.04
N ILE A 91 4.42 -2.65 23.91
CA ILE A 91 5.03 -2.01 22.73
C ILE A 91 5.52 -0.60 23.09
N TYR A 92 4.69 0.20 23.77
CA TYR A 92 5.05 1.55 24.20
C TYR A 92 6.25 1.55 25.16
N LYS A 93 6.19 0.74 26.23
CA LYS A 93 7.27 0.60 27.22
C LYS A 93 8.59 0.14 26.57
N ASN A 94 8.52 -0.79 25.62
CA ASN A 94 9.69 -1.24 24.89
C ASN A 94 10.30 -0.11 24.06
N PHE A 95 9.50 0.66 23.32
CA PHE A 95 9.97 1.84 22.60
C PHE A 95 10.64 2.86 23.54
N LYS A 96 9.99 3.22 24.64
CA LYS A 96 10.53 4.19 25.62
C LYS A 96 11.86 3.74 26.20
N LYS A 97 11.94 2.48 26.64
CA LYS A 97 13.19 1.89 27.16
C LYS A 97 14.31 1.92 26.12
N MET A 98 14.02 1.60 24.85
CA MET A 98 15.04 1.64 23.80
C MET A 98 15.45 3.08 23.45
N LYS A 99 14.51 4.03 23.51
CA LYS A 99 14.74 5.46 23.27
C LYS A 99 15.58 6.10 24.38
N GLU A 100 15.42 5.67 25.63
CA GLU A 100 16.26 6.10 26.75
C GLU A 100 17.73 5.65 26.57
N ASN A 101 17.93 4.43 26.06
CA ASN A 101 19.27 3.91 25.76
C ASN A 101 19.88 4.49 24.47
N ASN A 102 19.05 5.04 23.58
CA ASN A 102 19.47 5.60 22.29
C ASN A 102 18.60 6.81 21.92
N SER A 103 19.10 8.01 22.24
CA SER A 103 18.40 9.27 22.00
C SER A 103 18.10 9.55 20.52
N ASP A 104 18.81 8.91 19.59
CA ASP A 104 18.62 9.09 18.14
C ASP A 104 17.55 8.16 17.55
N LEU A 105 17.12 7.15 18.32
CA LEU A 105 16.12 6.16 17.91
C LEU A 105 14.81 6.85 17.50
N THR A 106 14.39 6.72 16.25
CA THR A 106 13.14 7.35 15.77
C THR A 106 12.04 6.32 15.58
N LEU A 107 10.85 6.55 16.13
CA LEU A 107 9.70 5.68 15.88
C LEU A 107 9.30 5.77 14.40
N THR A 108 9.31 4.62 13.73
CA THR A 108 8.92 4.49 12.33
C THR A 108 7.80 3.47 12.21
N ILE A 109 6.60 3.99 11.94
CA ILE A 109 5.39 3.21 11.78
C ILE A 109 5.23 2.89 10.30
N PHE A 110 5.13 1.61 9.96
CA PHE A 110 4.90 1.14 8.61
C PHE A 110 3.56 0.42 8.51
N ILE A 111 2.70 0.88 7.61
CA ILE A 111 1.41 0.28 7.29
C ILE A 111 1.47 -0.31 5.88
N HIS A 112 1.26 -1.62 5.79
CA HIS A 112 1.33 -2.31 4.50
C HIS A 112 0.06 -2.12 3.65
N GLY A 113 0.20 -2.40 2.36
CA GLY A 113 -0.89 -2.37 1.38
C GLY A 113 -1.80 -3.59 1.34
N GLY A 114 -2.65 -3.64 0.32
CA GLY A 114 -3.49 -4.81 0.04
C GLY A 114 -2.70 -6.08 -0.32
N LEU A 115 -3.39 -7.21 -0.38
CA LEU A 115 -2.88 -8.53 -0.80
C LEU A 115 -1.83 -9.16 0.13
N ASN A 116 -1.77 -8.71 1.39
CA ASN A 116 -0.96 -9.32 2.44
C ASN A 116 -1.85 -10.19 3.33
N ASN A 117 -1.41 -11.41 3.61
CA ASN A 117 -1.98 -12.28 4.63
C ASN A 117 -1.11 -12.29 5.90
N PHE A 118 -1.62 -12.89 6.97
CA PHE A 118 -0.94 -12.99 8.25
C PHE A 118 0.53 -13.43 8.12
N THR A 119 0.78 -14.59 7.51
CA THR A 119 2.13 -15.16 7.34
C THR A 119 3.07 -14.21 6.59
N SER A 120 2.61 -13.59 5.50
CA SER A 120 3.41 -12.64 4.72
C SER A 120 3.76 -11.38 5.51
N SER A 121 2.83 -10.88 6.34
CA SER A 121 3.05 -9.72 7.20
C SER A 121 4.05 -10.04 8.31
N ILE A 122 3.92 -11.18 8.99
CA ILE A 122 4.89 -11.64 10.01
C ILE A 122 6.31 -11.76 9.41
N ASN A 123 6.43 -12.36 8.23
CA ASN A 123 7.72 -12.53 7.56
C ASN A 123 8.37 -11.18 7.22
N LYS A 124 7.57 -10.17 6.89
CA LYS A 124 8.05 -8.81 6.65
C LYS A 124 8.63 -8.20 7.93
N VAL A 125 7.93 -8.30 9.06
CA VAL A 125 8.45 -7.84 10.37
C VAL A 125 9.80 -8.50 10.65
N LYS A 126 9.86 -9.83 10.59
CA LYS A 126 11.10 -10.59 10.84
C LYS A 126 12.26 -10.19 9.94
N THR A 127 11.97 -9.84 8.68
CA THR A 127 12.99 -9.48 7.70
C THR A 127 13.54 -8.06 7.91
N HIS A 128 12.71 -7.12 8.36
CA HIS A 128 13.06 -5.69 8.39
C HIS A 128 13.39 -5.16 9.78
N THR A 129 12.85 -5.74 10.85
CA THR A 129 13.04 -5.23 12.22
C THR A 129 14.51 -5.02 12.57
N CYS A 130 15.35 -6.04 12.34
CA CYS A 130 16.79 -5.94 12.62
C CYS A 130 17.45 -4.79 11.84
N LYS A 131 17.19 -4.70 10.52
CA LYS A 131 17.78 -3.68 9.67
C LYS A 131 17.37 -2.26 10.09
N MET A 132 16.09 -2.09 10.44
CA MET A 132 15.56 -0.83 10.94
C MET A 132 16.21 -0.41 12.25
N LEU A 133 16.39 -1.36 13.18
CA LEU A 133 17.04 -1.09 14.46
C LEU A 133 18.51 -0.71 14.30
N ILE A 134 19.24 -1.36 13.38
CA ILE A 134 20.63 -0.99 13.02
C ILE A 134 20.69 0.46 12.51
N ASP A 135 19.67 0.90 11.77
CA ASP A 135 19.55 2.27 11.23
C ASP A 135 18.91 3.26 12.23
N ASN A 136 18.90 2.95 13.53
CA ASN A 136 18.28 3.75 14.59
C ASN A 136 16.80 4.08 14.32
N LYS A 137 16.05 3.15 13.74
CA LYS A 137 14.60 3.23 13.55
C LYS A 137 13.93 2.17 14.40
N TYR A 138 13.09 2.58 15.35
CA TYR A 138 12.21 1.64 16.04
C TYR A 138 11.08 1.25 15.08
N PRO A 139 10.98 -0.03 14.69
CA PRO A 139 9.95 -0.45 13.75
C PRO A 139 8.64 -0.74 14.47
N LEU A 140 7.54 -0.13 14.03
CA LEU A 140 6.20 -0.57 14.41
C LEU A 140 5.39 -0.86 13.14
N PHE A 141 5.11 -2.14 12.90
CA PHE A 141 4.34 -2.60 11.76
C PHE A 141 2.85 -2.65 12.12
N ILE A 142 2.04 -1.84 11.46
CA ILE A 142 0.58 -2.01 11.51
C ILE A 142 0.20 -2.90 10.34
N SER A 143 -0.33 -4.08 10.68
CA SER A 143 -0.68 -5.12 9.72
C SER A 143 -2.15 -5.47 9.81
N TRP A 144 -2.71 -5.95 8.70
CA TRP A 144 -4.10 -6.36 8.63
C TRP A 144 -4.29 -7.45 7.56
N ASP A 145 -5.33 -8.27 7.69
CA ASP A 145 -5.63 -9.23 6.62
C ASP A 145 -6.22 -8.50 5.42
N SER A 146 -5.49 -8.51 4.32
CA SER A 146 -5.85 -7.84 3.08
C SER A 146 -5.82 -8.79 1.88
N SER A 147 -5.90 -10.10 2.13
CA SER A 147 -5.86 -11.12 1.08
C SER A 147 -7.06 -11.04 0.13
N SER A 148 -6.84 -11.06 -1.19
CA SER A 148 -7.90 -10.87 -2.20
C SER A 148 -9.04 -11.88 -2.09
N LEU A 149 -8.72 -13.15 -1.83
CA LEU A 149 -9.71 -14.23 -1.78
C LEU A 149 -10.61 -14.11 -0.54
N SER A 150 -10.06 -13.79 0.63
CA SER A 150 -10.87 -13.59 1.84
C SER A 150 -11.77 -12.37 1.68
N ASN A 151 -11.25 -11.29 1.07
CA ASN A 151 -12.02 -10.08 0.82
C ASN A 151 -13.19 -10.30 -0.17
N TYR A 152 -12.98 -11.06 -1.25
CA TYR A 152 -14.06 -11.41 -2.17
C TYR A 152 -15.08 -12.37 -1.53
N SER A 153 -14.61 -13.35 -0.76
CA SER A 153 -15.49 -14.24 0.01
C SER A 153 -16.37 -13.47 0.98
N ASP A 154 -15.80 -12.48 1.69
CA ASP A 154 -16.55 -11.58 2.56
C ASP A 154 -17.59 -10.78 1.78
N HIS A 155 -17.22 -10.19 0.63
CA HIS A 155 -18.18 -9.50 -0.25
C HIS A 155 -19.34 -10.42 -0.66
N LEU A 156 -19.04 -11.64 -1.08
CA LEU A 156 -20.04 -12.56 -1.59
C LEU A 156 -20.98 -13.07 -0.47
N PHE A 157 -20.42 -13.49 0.66
CA PHE A 157 -21.16 -14.26 1.67
C PHE A 157 -21.46 -13.50 2.96
N LEU A 158 -20.76 -12.42 3.29
CA LEU A 158 -20.85 -11.82 4.63
C LEU A 158 -21.20 -10.33 4.61
N LEU A 159 -20.76 -9.54 3.64
CA LEU A 159 -20.85 -8.09 3.69
C LEU A 159 -22.05 -7.55 2.93
N ARG A 160 -22.92 -6.80 3.62
CA ARG A 160 -24.03 -6.06 2.99
C ARG A 160 -24.04 -4.64 3.52
N ARG A 161 -24.04 -3.67 2.60
CA ARG A 161 -24.08 -2.23 2.93
C ARG A 161 -23.00 -1.80 3.94
N GLY A 162 -21.81 -2.40 3.84
CA GLY A 162 -20.66 -2.09 4.71
C GLY A 162 -20.66 -2.79 6.08
N ILE A 163 -21.65 -3.64 6.39
CA ILE A 163 -21.76 -4.33 7.68
C ILE A 163 -21.74 -5.86 7.44
N LYS A 164 -21.16 -6.63 8.38
CA LYS A 164 -21.28 -8.09 8.35
C LYS A 164 -22.73 -8.51 8.65
N SER A 165 -23.25 -9.37 7.81
CA SER A 165 -24.60 -9.90 7.86
C SER A 165 -24.54 -11.41 7.63
N GLU A 166 -24.29 -12.16 8.71
CA GLU A 166 -24.08 -13.61 8.68
C GLU A 166 -25.31 -14.38 8.16
N THR A 167 -26.52 -13.81 8.28
CA THR A 167 -27.76 -14.43 7.78
C THR A 167 -28.12 -13.99 6.36
N LEU A 168 -28.23 -12.67 6.10
CA LEU A 168 -28.64 -12.20 4.76
C LEU A 168 -27.53 -12.38 3.72
N GLY A 169 -26.26 -12.42 4.13
CA GLY A 169 -25.13 -12.56 3.25
C GLY A 169 -25.19 -13.85 2.44
N PRO A 170 -25.25 -15.05 3.08
CA PRO A 170 -25.36 -16.31 2.35
C PRO A 170 -26.64 -16.39 1.50
N ILE A 171 -27.78 -15.92 2.01
CA ILE A 171 -29.07 -15.95 1.30
C ILE A 171 -29.03 -15.11 0.01
N SER A 172 -28.44 -13.92 0.07
CA SER A 172 -28.36 -13.02 -1.08
C SER A 172 -27.14 -13.28 -1.97
N SER A 173 -26.19 -14.12 -1.53
CA SER A 173 -24.96 -14.43 -2.27
C SER A 173 -25.19 -14.91 -3.71
N PRO A 174 -26.22 -15.73 -4.04
CA PRO A 174 -26.46 -16.12 -5.43
C PRO A 174 -26.85 -14.94 -6.32
N PHE A 175 -27.60 -13.96 -5.77
CA PHE A 175 -28.01 -12.77 -6.49
C PHE A 175 -26.85 -11.80 -6.67
N VAL A 176 -26.00 -11.62 -5.65
CA VAL A 176 -24.78 -10.81 -5.75
C VAL A 176 -23.81 -11.41 -6.77
N LEU A 177 -23.60 -12.72 -6.74
CA LEU A 177 -22.77 -13.40 -7.73
C LEU A 177 -23.31 -13.22 -9.14
N LEU A 178 -24.62 -13.36 -9.32
CA LEU A 178 -25.26 -13.16 -10.62
C LEU A 178 -25.11 -11.70 -11.09
N GLU A 179 -25.27 -10.72 -10.19
CA GLU A 179 -25.04 -9.31 -10.48
C GLU A 179 -23.60 -9.07 -10.93
N ASP A 180 -22.60 -9.60 -10.21
CA ASP A 180 -21.19 -9.45 -10.54
C ASP A 180 -20.87 -10.11 -11.89
N ILE A 181 -21.43 -11.30 -12.20
CA ILE A 181 -21.27 -11.97 -13.50
C ILE A 181 -21.91 -11.14 -14.62
N LEU A 182 -23.14 -10.65 -14.45
CA LEU A 182 -23.82 -9.85 -15.46
C LEU A 182 -23.08 -8.53 -15.71
N ARG A 183 -22.60 -7.89 -14.64
CA ARG A 183 -21.76 -6.69 -14.74
C ARG A 183 -20.48 -6.97 -15.50
N ALA A 184 -19.82 -8.12 -15.25
CA ALA A 184 -18.64 -8.55 -16.00
C ALA A 184 -18.94 -8.65 -17.50
N ILE A 185 -20.04 -9.33 -17.86
CA ILE A 185 -20.43 -9.56 -19.25
C ILE A 185 -20.77 -8.25 -19.97
N ILE A 186 -21.55 -7.38 -19.33
CA ILE A 186 -21.93 -6.08 -19.90
C ILE A 186 -20.71 -5.18 -20.08
N ARG A 187 -19.70 -5.28 -19.21
CA ARG A 187 -18.45 -4.52 -19.30
C ARG A 187 -17.45 -5.09 -20.30
N ILE A 188 -17.68 -6.25 -20.94
CA ILE A 188 -16.74 -6.84 -21.92
C ILE A 188 -16.33 -5.85 -23.02
N PRO A 189 -17.25 -5.14 -23.71
CA PRO A 189 -16.86 -4.25 -24.81
C PRO A 189 -15.99 -3.09 -24.34
N VAL A 190 -16.37 -2.47 -23.21
CA VAL A 190 -15.65 -1.31 -22.64
C VAL A 190 -14.29 -1.73 -22.09
N SER A 191 -14.21 -2.85 -21.36
CA SER A 191 -12.94 -3.38 -20.83
C SER A 191 -12.00 -3.82 -21.94
N THR A 192 -12.52 -4.46 -23.00
CA THR A 192 -11.75 -4.83 -24.20
C THR A 192 -11.22 -3.58 -24.91
N TYR A 193 -12.07 -2.57 -25.10
CA TYR A 193 -11.66 -1.28 -25.66
C TYR A 193 -10.55 -0.64 -24.82
N ASN A 194 -10.72 -0.60 -23.50
CA ASN A 194 -9.69 -0.07 -22.59
C ASN A 194 -8.39 -0.88 -22.67
N VAL A 195 -8.42 -2.21 -22.75
CA VAL A 195 -7.19 -3.01 -22.88
C VAL A 195 -6.47 -2.72 -24.20
N LEU A 196 -7.20 -2.57 -25.31
CA LEU A 196 -6.63 -2.35 -26.65
C LEU A 196 -6.18 -0.90 -26.90
N PHE A 197 -6.86 0.07 -26.31
CA PHE A 197 -6.68 1.50 -26.58
C PHE A 197 -6.22 2.32 -25.37
N SER A 198 -5.97 1.69 -24.21
CA SER A 198 -5.36 2.39 -23.06
C SER A 198 -3.89 2.74 -23.30
N GLN A 199 -3.35 3.57 -22.42
CA GLN A 199 -1.94 3.98 -22.36
C GLN A 199 -0.94 2.80 -22.45
N ASN A 200 -1.37 1.57 -22.13
CA ASN A 200 -0.57 0.34 -22.16
C ASN A 200 -0.21 -0.14 -23.58
N THR A 201 -0.78 0.43 -24.65
CA THR A 201 -0.61 -0.05 -26.03
C THR A 201 0.24 0.86 -26.92
N ILE A 202 0.75 1.96 -26.37
CA ILE A 202 1.41 3.01 -27.14
C ILE A 202 2.92 2.74 -27.22
N PHE A 203 3.43 2.65 -28.45
CA PHE A 203 4.85 2.43 -28.74
C PHE A 203 5.72 3.56 -28.16
N LYS A 204 6.96 3.23 -27.76
CA LYS A 204 7.96 4.17 -27.21
C LYS A 204 8.18 5.44 -28.07
N SER A 205 7.86 5.39 -29.37
CA SER A 205 8.00 6.50 -30.32
C SER A 205 6.84 7.50 -30.32
N LEU A 206 5.73 7.22 -29.65
CA LEU A 206 4.53 8.08 -29.60
C LEU A 206 4.29 8.54 -28.17
N SER A 207 4.11 9.85 -28.00
CA SER A 207 3.80 10.43 -26.69
C SER A 207 2.31 10.77 -26.59
N THR A 208 1.69 10.32 -25.50
CA THR A 208 0.25 10.53 -25.25
C THR A 208 -0.02 11.96 -24.80
N GLU A 209 -1.27 12.43 -24.92
CA GLU A 209 -1.66 13.74 -24.37
C GLU A 209 -1.41 13.81 -22.85
N GLU A 210 -1.65 12.72 -22.13
CA GLU A 210 -1.45 12.63 -20.69
C GLU A 210 0.02 12.64 -20.28
N GLU A 211 0.89 12.02 -21.09
CA GLU A 211 2.34 12.07 -20.90
C GLU A 211 2.86 13.49 -21.14
N LYS A 212 2.44 14.14 -22.23
CA LYS A 212 2.79 15.54 -22.52
C LYS A 212 2.33 16.49 -21.41
N ASP A 213 1.07 16.38 -20.97
CA ASP A 213 0.56 17.18 -19.85
C ASP A 213 1.34 16.89 -18.57
N SER A 214 1.67 15.63 -18.26
CA SER A 214 2.51 15.32 -17.10
C SER A 214 3.92 15.93 -17.21
N GLU A 215 4.58 15.83 -18.37
CA GLU A 215 5.91 16.41 -18.61
C GLU A 215 5.89 17.95 -18.46
N ASP A 216 4.89 18.61 -19.05
CA ASP A 216 4.68 20.06 -18.92
C ASP A 216 4.43 20.47 -17.47
N LYS A 217 3.63 19.71 -16.74
CA LYS A 217 3.33 19.98 -15.32
C LYS A 217 4.54 19.72 -14.42
N VAL A 218 5.37 18.71 -14.71
CA VAL A 218 6.64 18.49 -14.02
C VAL A 218 7.58 19.68 -14.21
N LYS A 219 7.66 20.22 -15.45
CA LYS A 219 8.44 21.43 -15.72
C LYS A 219 7.92 22.62 -14.93
N ILE A 220 6.61 22.84 -14.91
CA ILE A 220 5.97 23.88 -14.09
C ILE A 220 6.27 23.69 -12.60
N LEU A 221 6.21 22.45 -12.08
CA LEU A 221 6.51 22.18 -10.68
C LEU A 221 7.96 22.54 -10.34
N LYS A 222 8.92 22.15 -11.18
CA LYS A 222 10.35 22.43 -10.99
C LYS A 222 10.70 23.92 -11.13
N GLU A 223 10.06 24.64 -12.05
CA GLU A 223 10.42 26.03 -12.39
C GLU A 223 9.58 27.08 -11.64
N LYS A 224 8.30 26.79 -11.37
CA LYS A 224 7.31 27.79 -10.91
C LYS A 224 6.72 27.49 -9.53
N THR A 225 7.08 26.36 -8.92
CA THR A 225 6.63 26.02 -7.57
C THR A 225 7.83 25.70 -6.69
N LEU A 226 7.60 25.63 -5.38
CA LEU A 226 8.64 25.23 -4.42
C LEU A 226 8.57 23.75 -4.06
N VAL A 227 7.77 22.96 -4.80
CA VAL A 227 7.66 21.51 -4.61
C VAL A 227 8.96 20.85 -5.06
N ASN A 228 9.49 19.95 -4.23
CA ASN A 228 10.69 19.21 -4.56
C ASN A 228 10.30 18.02 -5.47
N VAL A 229 10.84 17.99 -6.69
CA VAL A 229 10.58 16.92 -7.65
C VAL A 229 11.86 16.11 -7.87
N HIS A 230 11.90 14.89 -7.33
CA HIS A 230 13.01 13.94 -7.46
C HIS A 230 12.70 12.99 -8.61
N ASP A 231 13.26 13.28 -9.77
CA ASP A 231 12.85 12.65 -11.01
C ASP A 231 14.02 11.94 -11.71
N HIS A 232 14.01 10.62 -11.70
CA HIS A 232 15.06 9.80 -12.29
C HIS A 232 14.74 9.42 -13.75
N LEU A 233 15.73 9.57 -14.63
CA LEU A 233 15.73 9.10 -16.01
C LEU A 233 16.32 7.68 -16.07
N PRO A 234 15.95 6.85 -17.07
CA PRO A 234 15.15 7.14 -18.26
C PRO A 234 13.64 7.13 -18.01
N SER A 235 12.90 7.94 -18.79
CA SER A 235 11.46 8.18 -18.60
C SER A 235 10.55 7.63 -19.69
N LYS A 236 11.05 6.93 -20.72
CA LYS A 236 10.21 6.51 -21.86
C LYS A 236 10.34 5.04 -22.26
N GLY A 237 9.17 4.40 -22.38
CA GLY A 237 8.89 3.35 -23.35
C GLY A 237 8.67 1.95 -22.79
N LEU A 238 7.55 1.34 -23.23
CA LEU A 238 7.34 -0.10 -23.25
C LEU A 238 8.26 -0.72 -24.34
N SER A 239 8.90 -1.87 -24.08
CA SER A 239 9.65 -2.57 -25.14
C SER A 239 8.70 -3.30 -26.09
N SER A 240 9.21 -3.70 -27.27
CA SER A 240 8.46 -4.53 -28.22
C SER A 240 7.92 -5.81 -27.59
N SER A 241 8.63 -6.39 -26.62
CA SER A 241 8.17 -7.53 -25.81
C SER A 241 6.92 -7.21 -24.99
N ASP A 242 6.84 -5.98 -24.47
CA ASP A 242 5.69 -5.52 -23.71
C ASP A 242 4.51 -5.39 -24.69
N TRP A 243 4.68 -4.76 -25.86
CA TRP A 243 3.60 -4.61 -26.83
C TRP A 243 3.00 -5.94 -27.32
N LEU A 244 3.82 -6.96 -27.57
CA LEU A 244 3.35 -8.28 -28.06
C LEU A 244 2.40 -8.98 -27.08
N THR A 245 2.55 -8.71 -25.80
CA THR A 245 1.85 -9.41 -24.72
C THR A 245 0.56 -8.67 -24.30
N VAL A 246 0.26 -7.53 -24.95
CA VAL A 246 -1.09 -6.91 -24.99
C VAL A 246 -2.07 -7.75 -25.80
N TRP A 247 -1.62 -8.34 -26.90
CA TRP A 247 -2.43 -9.14 -27.83
C TRP A 247 -2.71 -10.57 -27.35
N ASN A 248 -2.55 -10.86 -26.05
CA ASN A 248 -2.81 -12.17 -25.49
C ASN A 248 -4.34 -12.45 -25.50
N PRO A 249 -4.86 -13.38 -26.32
CA PRO A 249 -6.30 -13.61 -26.46
C PRO A 249 -6.94 -14.13 -25.16
N VAL A 250 -6.15 -14.77 -24.29
CA VAL A 250 -6.63 -15.20 -22.97
C VAL A 250 -7.00 -13.99 -22.11
N LYS A 251 -6.21 -12.91 -22.15
CA LYS A 251 -6.50 -11.67 -21.40
C LYS A 251 -7.78 -10.99 -21.84
N LEU A 252 -8.08 -11.00 -23.13
CA LEU A 252 -9.31 -10.40 -23.65
C LEU A 252 -10.56 -11.09 -23.12
N ILE A 253 -10.45 -12.38 -22.78
CA ILE A 253 -11.54 -13.17 -22.21
C ILE A 253 -11.60 -13.03 -20.69
N THR A 254 -10.45 -12.98 -19.99
CA THR A 254 -10.40 -13.01 -18.52
C THR A 254 -10.46 -11.63 -17.86
N ALA A 255 -9.98 -10.57 -18.51
CA ALA A 255 -9.97 -9.20 -18.00
C ALA A 255 -11.34 -8.70 -17.47
N PRO A 256 -12.48 -8.93 -18.18
CA PRO A 256 -13.80 -8.49 -17.72
C PRO A 256 -14.25 -9.18 -16.42
N PHE A 257 -13.84 -10.44 -16.21
CA PHE A 257 -14.16 -11.17 -14.98
C PHE A 257 -13.31 -10.69 -13.80
N VAL A 258 -12.04 -10.34 -14.04
CA VAL A 258 -11.19 -9.73 -13.01
C VAL A 258 -11.69 -8.34 -12.62
N ASP A 259 -12.19 -7.54 -13.57
CA ASP A 259 -12.82 -6.23 -13.33
C ASP A 259 -14.02 -6.34 -12.38
N ALA A 260 -15.00 -7.17 -12.75
CA ALA A 260 -16.25 -7.26 -11.99
C ALA A 260 -16.06 -7.89 -10.61
N LEU A 261 -15.34 -9.02 -10.52
CA LEU A 261 -15.06 -9.69 -9.25
C LEU A 261 -14.11 -8.87 -8.37
N GLY A 262 -13.20 -8.11 -9.00
CA GLY A 262 -12.24 -7.25 -8.33
C GLY A 262 -12.89 -6.08 -7.61
N THR A 263 -13.98 -5.52 -8.14
CA THR A 263 -14.67 -4.36 -7.52
C THR A 263 -15.21 -4.71 -6.13
N GLY A 264 -15.86 -5.87 -5.97
CA GLY A 264 -16.36 -6.33 -4.67
C GLY A 264 -15.22 -6.60 -3.67
N ALA A 265 -14.14 -7.23 -4.13
CA ALA A 265 -12.94 -7.43 -3.31
C ALA A 265 -12.30 -6.10 -2.88
N TRP A 266 -12.28 -5.10 -3.77
CA TRP A 266 -11.78 -3.76 -3.50
C TRP A 266 -12.63 -3.02 -2.45
N ASP A 267 -13.95 -3.03 -2.59
CA ASP A 267 -14.86 -2.41 -1.61
C ASP A 267 -14.72 -3.06 -0.22
N SER A 268 -14.55 -4.38 -0.18
CA SER A 268 -14.26 -5.13 1.06
C SER A 268 -12.91 -4.73 1.68
N MET A 269 -11.86 -4.57 0.86
CA MET A 269 -10.56 -4.08 1.34
C MET A 269 -10.63 -2.63 1.84
N LEU A 270 -11.36 -1.74 1.17
CA LEU A 270 -11.58 -0.36 1.63
C LEU A 270 -12.22 -0.34 3.02
N ARG A 271 -13.28 -1.14 3.21
CA ARG A 271 -13.90 -1.30 4.53
C ARG A 271 -12.90 -1.76 5.59
N ARG A 272 -12.03 -2.72 5.26
CA ARG A 272 -11.01 -3.21 6.22
C ARG A 272 -9.97 -2.14 6.59
N THR A 273 -9.72 -1.14 5.73
CA THR A 273 -8.87 0.01 6.12
C THR A 273 -9.49 0.86 7.22
N ASP A 274 -10.83 0.97 7.26
CA ASP A 274 -11.53 1.64 8.35
C ASP A 274 -11.51 0.80 9.64
N LEU A 275 -11.58 -0.54 9.48
CA LEU A 275 -11.54 -1.46 10.59
C LEU A 275 -10.21 -1.53 11.35
N ILE A 276 -9.17 -0.88 10.81
CA ILE A 276 -7.89 -0.73 11.53
C ILE A 276 -8.05 0.21 12.73
N LEU A 277 -8.95 1.19 12.68
CA LEU A 277 -9.17 2.17 13.76
C LEU A 277 -10.49 1.95 14.51
N LYS A 278 -11.45 1.23 13.93
CA LYS A 278 -12.76 0.99 14.54
C LYS A 278 -13.17 -0.47 14.43
N LYS A 279 -13.60 -1.11 15.51
CA LYS A 279 -14.11 -2.48 15.42
C LYS A 279 -15.42 -2.55 14.64
N ASP A 280 -15.70 -3.71 14.07
CA ASP A 280 -16.93 -3.96 13.32
C ASP A 280 -18.17 -3.75 14.21
N VAL A 281 -19.04 -2.83 13.79
CA VAL A 281 -20.26 -2.46 14.53
C VAL A 281 -21.19 -3.64 14.76
N SER A 282 -21.22 -4.61 13.83
CA SER A 282 -22.10 -5.78 13.95
C SER A 282 -21.78 -6.66 15.15
N LYS A 283 -20.56 -6.60 15.67
CA LYS A 283 -20.07 -7.45 16.77
C LYS A 283 -19.64 -6.69 18.02
N ASN A 284 -19.24 -5.42 17.86
CA ASN A 284 -18.41 -4.74 18.85
C ASN A 284 -18.84 -3.29 19.16
N ASP A 285 -20.06 -2.85 18.86
CA ASP A 285 -20.61 -1.52 19.26
C ASP A 285 -19.62 -0.34 19.17
N PHE A 286 -18.96 -0.17 18.02
CA PHE A 286 -17.98 0.90 17.77
C PHE A 286 -16.77 0.95 18.72
N LYS A 287 -16.41 -0.16 19.38
CA LYS A 287 -15.20 -0.24 20.21
C LYS A 287 -13.93 0.14 19.45
N ALA A 288 -13.00 0.77 20.16
CA ALA A 288 -11.67 1.10 19.68
C ALA A 288 -10.85 -0.17 19.38
N THR A 289 -9.99 -0.12 18.36
CA THR A 289 -9.04 -1.19 18.04
C THR A 289 -7.73 -0.99 18.80
N ALA A 290 -6.82 -1.97 18.73
CA ALA A 290 -5.50 -1.83 19.33
C ALA A 290 -4.68 -0.68 18.72
N VAL A 291 -4.82 -0.41 17.41
CA VAL A 291 -4.16 0.74 16.77
C VAL A 291 -4.74 2.05 17.28
N ASP A 292 -6.07 2.11 17.42
CA ASP A 292 -6.77 3.28 17.92
C ASP A 292 -6.33 3.63 19.35
N LYS A 293 -6.32 2.62 20.23
CA LYS A 293 -5.86 2.72 21.62
C LYS A 293 -4.40 3.18 21.70
N PHE A 294 -3.52 2.58 20.89
CA PHE A 294 -2.10 2.97 20.86
C PHE A 294 -1.92 4.47 20.56
N PHE A 295 -2.60 4.99 19.55
CA PHE A 295 -2.50 6.41 19.21
C PHE A 295 -3.23 7.31 20.21
N SER A 296 -4.39 6.93 20.71
CA SER A 296 -5.15 7.75 21.66
C SER A 296 -4.46 7.88 23.01
N GLU A 297 -3.83 6.80 23.50
CA GLU A 297 -3.20 6.76 24.82
C GLU A 297 -1.77 7.31 24.75
N TYR A 298 -0.96 6.87 23.79
CA TYR A 298 0.48 7.14 23.81
C TYR A 298 0.91 8.17 22.76
N GLY A 299 0.07 8.47 21.76
CA GLY A 299 0.43 9.25 20.56
C GLY A 299 1.17 10.56 20.83
N LYS A 300 0.76 11.32 21.84
CA LYS A 300 1.35 12.62 22.22
C LYS A 300 2.73 12.48 22.88
N GLU A 301 3.01 11.34 23.50
CA GLU A 301 4.23 11.05 24.25
C GLU A 301 5.34 10.40 23.39
N LEU A 302 5.00 9.93 22.19
CA LEU A 302 5.93 9.23 21.28
C LEU A 302 6.98 10.16 20.64
N GLY A 303 6.79 11.48 20.71
CA GLY A 303 7.67 12.46 20.07
C GLY A 303 7.44 12.55 18.56
N GLU A 304 8.51 12.74 17.79
CA GLU A 304 8.45 12.83 16.32
C GLU A 304 8.40 11.44 15.67
N ILE A 305 7.37 11.22 14.84
CA ILE A 305 7.09 9.91 14.21
C ILE A 305 7.31 9.97 12.69
N ASN A 306 7.91 8.93 12.12
CA ASN A 306 7.84 8.67 10.67
C ASN A 306 6.65 7.74 10.39
N LEU A 307 5.68 8.19 9.60
CA LEU A 307 4.49 7.42 9.25
C LEU A 307 4.53 7.05 7.77
N ILE A 308 4.61 5.76 7.48
CA ILE A 308 4.84 5.23 6.14
C ILE A 308 3.66 4.34 5.74
N GLY A 309 2.93 4.73 4.70
CA GLY A 309 1.84 3.98 4.11
C GLY A 309 2.20 3.46 2.72
N HIS A 310 2.16 2.14 2.52
CA HIS A 310 2.33 1.53 1.19
C HIS A 310 0.98 1.16 0.58
N SER A 311 0.69 1.57 -0.66
CA SER A 311 -0.57 1.24 -1.34
C SER A 311 -1.78 1.66 -0.49
N MET A 312 -2.66 0.72 -0.13
CA MET A 312 -3.80 0.98 0.76
C MET A 312 -3.39 1.40 2.17
N GLY A 313 -2.16 1.12 2.62
CA GLY A 313 -1.63 1.66 3.86
C GLY A 313 -1.54 3.18 3.88
N ALA A 314 -1.53 3.85 2.71
CA ALA A 314 -1.65 5.30 2.62
C ALA A 314 -3.07 5.80 2.96
N ILE A 315 -4.11 5.01 2.69
CA ILE A 315 -5.49 5.33 3.12
C ILE A 315 -5.56 5.28 4.66
N VAL A 316 -4.99 4.23 5.25
CA VAL A 316 -4.89 4.09 6.71
C VAL A 316 -4.07 5.22 7.33
N THR A 317 -2.99 5.63 6.67
CA THR A 317 -2.17 6.79 7.07
C THR A 317 -3.01 8.06 7.11
N ASN A 318 -3.81 8.33 6.08
CA ASN A 318 -4.74 9.46 6.07
C ASN A 318 -5.78 9.36 7.18
N ASN A 319 -6.35 8.17 7.43
CA ASN A 319 -7.32 7.95 8.50
C ASN A 319 -6.70 8.25 9.88
N ILE A 320 -5.45 7.82 10.13
CA ILE A 320 -4.71 8.13 11.36
C ILE A 320 -4.48 9.63 11.49
N ILE A 321 -3.96 10.29 10.45
CA ILE A 321 -3.67 11.74 10.47
C ILE A 321 -4.96 12.55 10.68
N SER A 322 -6.05 12.16 10.02
CA SER A 322 -7.34 12.83 10.14
C SER A 322 -7.94 12.70 11.55
N LYS A 323 -7.69 11.59 12.25
CA LYS A 323 -8.20 11.36 13.60
C LYS A 323 -7.29 11.92 14.69
N TYR A 324 -5.98 11.93 14.47
CA TYR A 324 -4.96 12.29 15.46
C TYR A 324 -4.03 13.40 14.95
N SER A 325 -4.60 14.53 14.53
CA SER A 325 -3.86 15.65 13.92
C SER A 325 -2.90 16.35 14.88
N GLU A 326 -3.04 16.13 16.19
CA GLU A 326 -2.18 16.68 17.23
C GLU A 326 -0.91 15.88 17.48
N ILE A 327 -0.81 14.67 16.92
CA ILE A 327 0.41 13.85 16.97
C ILE A 327 1.45 14.43 16.02
N LYS A 328 2.74 14.41 16.42
CA LYS A 328 3.85 14.98 15.68
C LYS A 328 4.43 14.01 14.64
N PHE A 329 3.76 13.87 13.50
CA PHE A 329 4.27 13.17 12.32
C PHE A 329 5.31 14.05 11.60
N LYS A 330 6.59 13.74 11.81
CA LYS A 330 7.71 14.47 11.19
C LYS A 330 7.81 14.20 9.69
N ASN A 331 7.64 12.95 9.30
CA ASN A 331 7.69 12.52 7.90
C ASN A 331 6.48 11.64 7.62
N ILE A 332 5.66 12.05 6.65
CA ILE A 332 4.54 11.29 6.12
C ILE A 332 4.95 10.79 4.75
N VAL A 333 5.00 9.46 4.57
CA VAL A 333 5.54 8.82 3.38
C VAL A 333 4.48 7.93 2.75
N HIS A 334 4.06 8.30 1.55
CA HIS A 334 3.13 7.56 0.72
C HIS A 334 3.92 6.82 -0.36
N MET A 335 3.93 5.50 -0.31
CA MET A 335 4.62 4.66 -1.30
C MET A 335 3.61 3.98 -2.19
N ALA A 336 3.65 4.27 -3.50
CA ALA A 336 2.68 3.79 -4.47
C ALA A 336 1.24 3.88 -3.91
N ALA A 337 0.89 5.05 -3.38
CA ALA A 337 -0.32 5.24 -2.59
C ALA A 337 -1.61 4.98 -3.38
N ALA A 338 -2.47 4.14 -2.81
CA ALA A 338 -3.82 3.90 -3.30
C ALA A 338 -4.84 4.93 -2.80
N SER A 339 -4.42 5.86 -1.94
CA SER A 339 -5.24 7.00 -1.53
C SER A 339 -5.51 7.93 -2.71
N ARG A 340 -6.62 8.65 -2.67
CA ARG A 340 -7.02 9.56 -3.75
C ARG A 340 -6.27 10.87 -3.66
N LEU A 341 -6.15 11.57 -4.78
CA LEU A 341 -5.60 12.93 -4.84
C LEU A 341 -6.35 13.89 -3.91
N LYS A 342 -7.69 13.81 -3.86
CA LYS A 342 -8.50 14.63 -2.95
C LYS A 342 -8.19 14.38 -1.46
N ASP A 343 -7.76 13.17 -1.11
CA ASP A 343 -7.43 12.87 0.30
C ASP A 343 -6.16 13.60 0.72
N LEU A 344 -5.22 13.85 -0.22
CA LEU A 344 -4.07 14.71 0.05
C LEU A 344 -4.48 16.15 0.32
N GLU A 345 -5.42 16.68 -0.48
CA GLU A 345 -5.94 18.04 -0.32
C GLU A 345 -6.73 18.22 0.99
N LEU A 346 -7.49 17.20 1.39
CA LEU A 346 -8.38 17.26 2.54
C LEU A 346 -7.73 16.86 3.87
N VAL A 347 -6.66 16.06 3.85
CA VAL A 347 -6.03 15.52 5.07
C VAL A 347 -4.58 16.01 5.20
N ILE A 348 -3.75 15.75 4.19
CA ILE A 348 -2.31 16.04 4.27
C ILE A 348 -2.04 17.54 4.27
N VAL A 349 -2.70 18.30 3.38
CA VAL A 349 -2.48 19.75 3.28
C VAL A 349 -2.85 20.49 4.58
N PRO A 350 -4.03 20.27 5.20
CA PRO A 350 -4.34 20.86 6.51
C PRO A 350 -3.32 20.47 7.58
N TYR A 351 -2.95 19.19 7.65
CA TYR A 351 -1.97 18.72 8.62
C TYR A 351 -0.61 19.42 8.48
N LEU A 352 -0.11 19.57 7.25
CA LEU A 352 1.14 20.28 6.98
C LEU A 352 1.07 21.76 7.39
N LYS A 353 -0.08 22.41 7.23
CA LYS A 353 -0.26 23.82 7.66
C LYS A 353 -0.19 23.97 9.17
N GLU A 354 -0.81 23.05 9.91
CA GLU A 354 -0.83 23.04 11.38
C GLU A 354 0.51 22.56 11.97
N ASN A 355 1.29 21.77 11.22
CA ASN A 355 2.56 21.20 11.66
C ASN A 355 3.73 21.65 10.75
N PRO A 356 4.35 22.81 11.01
CA PRO A 356 5.41 23.37 10.16
C PRO A 356 6.67 22.50 10.02
N ARG A 357 6.91 21.57 10.96
CA ARG A 357 8.06 20.65 10.93
C ARG A 357 7.80 19.37 10.14
N ALA A 358 6.56 19.11 9.76
CA ALA A 358 6.17 17.92 9.02
C ALA A 358 6.58 18.02 7.54
N ASN A 359 7.02 16.90 6.97
CA ASN A 359 7.33 16.76 5.55
C ASN A 359 6.46 15.66 4.94
N PHE A 360 6.06 15.85 3.68
CA PHE A 360 5.30 14.87 2.92
C PHE A 360 6.09 14.34 1.73
N TYR A 361 6.14 13.03 1.60
CA TYR A 361 6.83 12.31 0.53
C TYR A 361 5.83 11.43 -0.22
N ASN A 362 5.67 11.65 -1.52
CA ASN A 362 4.88 10.78 -2.41
C ASN A 362 5.83 10.06 -3.36
N LEU A 363 5.98 8.76 -3.18
CA LEU A 363 6.87 7.91 -3.96
C LEU A 363 6.07 7.13 -5.00
N SER A 364 6.44 7.29 -6.26
CA SER A 364 5.79 6.68 -7.42
C SER A 364 6.79 5.85 -8.22
N LEU A 365 6.29 4.78 -8.85
CA LEU A 365 7.06 4.12 -9.89
C LEU A 365 7.20 5.04 -11.11
N SER A 366 8.09 4.67 -12.02
CA SER A 366 7.96 5.17 -13.40
C SER A 366 6.59 4.78 -13.95
N PRO A 367 5.88 5.70 -14.64
CA PRO A 367 4.61 5.38 -15.28
C PRO A 367 4.67 4.12 -16.13
N TYR A 368 5.79 3.89 -16.82
CA TYR A 368 5.96 2.70 -17.67
C TYR A 368 6.17 1.42 -16.87
N SER A 369 6.74 1.51 -15.66
CA SER A 369 6.82 0.38 -14.74
C SER A 369 5.43 0.04 -14.18
N ASP A 370 4.62 1.06 -13.85
CA ASP A 370 3.21 0.87 -13.50
C ASP A 370 2.44 0.23 -14.67
N LEU A 371 2.50 0.80 -15.88
CA LEU A 371 1.76 0.33 -17.06
C LEU A 371 2.18 -1.07 -17.55
N SER A 372 3.45 -1.45 -17.38
CA SER A 372 3.98 -2.76 -17.79
C SER A 372 3.85 -3.85 -16.74
N GLU A 373 3.42 -3.52 -15.52
CA GLU A 373 3.30 -4.53 -14.46
C GLU A 373 2.28 -5.61 -14.87
N ASN A 374 2.74 -6.86 -14.82
CA ASN A 374 1.92 -8.03 -15.04
C ASN A 374 1.69 -8.72 -13.69
N PHE A 375 0.43 -8.78 -13.25
CA PHE A 375 0.01 -9.47 -12.03
C PHE A 375 -0.67 -10.80 -12.38
N TYR A 376 -0.52 -11.83 -11.52
CA TYR A 376 -1.12 -13.18 -11.65
C TYR A 376 -1.06 -13.84 -13.04
N LEU A 377 0.04 -14.54 -13.35
CA LEU A 377 0.16 -15.48 -14.49
C LEU A 377 -0.32 -14.93 -15.86
N ASP A 378 -0.31 -13.61 -16.05
CA ASP A 378 -0.75 -12.94 -17.29
C ASP A 378 -2.27 -13.02 -17.58
N PHE A 379 -3.11 -13.38 -16.61
CA PHE A 379 -4.58 -13.47 -16.79
C PHE A 379 -5.33 -12.17 -16.49
N ALA A 380 -4.66 -11.15 -15.97
CA ALA A 380 -5.29 -9.89 -15.60
C ALA A 380 -4.87 -8.74 -16.54
N PRO A 381 -5.66 -7.65 -16.62
CA PRO A 381 -5.31 -6.48 -17.41
C PRO A 381 -3.93 -5.96 -17.01
N ARG A 382 -3.24 -5.30 -17.93
CA ARG A 382 -1.98 -4.67 -17.57
C ARG A 382 -2.13 -3.43 -16.73
N GLY A 383 -1.09 -3.14 -15.98
CA GLY A 383 -1.03 -2.02 -15.09
C GLY A 383 -0.82 -2.49 -13.67
N SER A 384 -0.19 -1.64 -12.87
CA SER A 384 -0.15 -1.81 -11.44
C SER A 384 -1.55 -1.74 -10.87
N LEU A 385 -1.69 -2.19 -9.62
CA LEU A 385 -2.95 -2.11 -8.90
C LEU A 385 -3.52 -0.68 -8.88
N LEU A 386 -2.68 0.35 -8.91
CA LEU A 386 -3.12 1.75 -8.94
C LEU A 386 -3.86 2.10 -10.24
N VAL A 387 -3.35 1.62 -11.38
CA VAL A 387 -4.00 1.79 -12.68
C VAL A 387 -5.36 1.10 -12.69
N TRP A 388 -5.45 -0.09 -12.11
CA TRP A 388 -6.73 -0.82 -12.02
C TRP A 388 -7.71 -0.12 -11.08
N ILE A 389 -7.24 0.46 -9.97
CA ILE A 389 -8.10 1.26 -9.10
C ILE A 389 -8.70 2.43 -9.87
N ASP A 390 -7.90 3.12 -10.68
CA ASP A 390 -8.38 4.31 -11.41
C ASP A 390 -9.29 3.98 -12.59
N GLN A 391 -9.06 2.86 -13.27
CA GLN A 391 -9.78 2.51 -14.50
C GLN A 391 -10.98 1.60 -14.27
N THR A 392 -10.98 0.83 -13.18
CA THR A 392 -11.77 -0.40 -13.11
C THR A 392 -12.42 -0.60 -11.75
N LEU A 393 -11.62 -0.65 -10.68
CA LEU A 393 -12.07 -1.05 -9.34
C LEU A 393 -12.67 0.11 -8.54
N GLY A 394 -12.08 1.30 -8.66
CA GLY A 394 -12.48 2.49 -7.93
C GLY A 394 -13.57 3.29 -8.64
N LYS A 395 -14.43 3.95 -7.87
CA LYS A 395 -15.38 4.95 -8.39
C LYS A 395 -14.64 6.27 -8.64
N VAL A 396 -14.23 6.51 -9.88
CA VAL A 396 -13.57 7.75 -10.31
C VAL A 396 -14.58 8.64 -11.04
N ASN A 397 -15.15 9.62 -10.32
CA ASN A 397 -16.11 10.58 -10.90
C ASN A 397 -15.42 11.86 -11.40
N SER A 398 -14.20 12.12 -10.91
CA SER A 398 -13.40 13.30 -11.22
C SER A 398 -11.92 12.94 -11.24
N PHE A 399 -11.07 13.79 -11.83
CA PHE A 399 -9.63 13.57 -11.81
C PHE A 399 -9.07 13.47 -10.37
N SER A 400 -9.65 14.22 -9.43
CA SER A 400 -9.28 14.19 -8.01
C SER A 400 -9.62 12.88 -7.28
N ASP A 401 -10.43 12.01 -7.87
CA ASP A 401 -10.71 10.68 -7.34
C ASP A 401 -9.65 9.65 -7.73
N ARG A 402 -8.73 10.00 -8.63
CA ARG A 402 -7.63 9.11 -9.04
C ARG A 402 -6.58 8.94 -7.93
N THR A 403 -5.85 7.83 -7.99
CA THR A 403 -4.80 7.49 -7.02
C THR A 403 -3.63 8.47 -7.05
N ALA A 404 -3.15 8.84 -5.87
CA ALA A 404 -2.01 9.74 -5.70
C ALA A 404 -0.65 9.06 -5.92
N GLY A 405 -0.60 7.74 -5.82
CA GLY A 405 0.62 6.96 -6.03
C GLY A 405 1.09 6.90 -7.48
N TYR A 406 0.18 7.11 -8.44
CA TYR A 406 0.53 7.09 -9.86
C TYR A 406 1.13 8.42 -10.31
N TRP A 407 2.33 8.37 -10.90
CA TRP A 407 3.14 9.57 -11.21
C TRP A 407 2.41 10.59 -12.10
N PHE A 408 1.70 10.12 -13.14
CA PHE A 408 0.93 11.00 -14.02
C PHE A 408 -0.19 11.73 -13.25
N ASN A 409 -0.85 11.07 -12.31
CA ASN A 409 -1.93 11.70 -11.54
C ASN A 409 -1.40 12.79 -10.61
N ILE A 410 -0.36 12.50 -9.83
CA ILE A 410 0.15 13.44 -8.82
C ILE A 410 0.82 14.66 -9.45
N THR A 411 1.60 14.49 -10.52
CA THR A 411 2.28 15.63 -11.16
C THR A 411 1.31 16.62 -11.79
N ARG A 412 0.22 16.13 -12.37
CA ARG A 412 -0.82 16.96 -13.00
C ARG A 412 -1.63 17.78 -11.99
N SER A 413 -1.73 17.32 -10.74
CA SER A 413 -2.56 17.92 -9.70
C SER A 413 -1.80 18.63 -8.58
N ALA A 414 -0.53 18.28 -8.34
CA ALA A 414 0.25 18.76 -7.19
C ALA A 414 0.32 20.29 -7.08
N HIS A 415 0.46 20.99 -8.20
CA HIS A 415 0.52 22.47 -8.23
C HIS A 415 -0.78 23.11 -7.69
N LYS A 416 -1.91 22.42 -7.80
CA LYS A 416 -3.22 22.85 -7.30
C LYS A 416 -3.43 22.39 -5.85
N ILE A 417 -3.17 21.11 -5.57
CA ILE A 417 -3.35 20.50 -4.24
C ILE A 417 -2.50 21.24 -3.20
N PHE A 418 -1.21 21.41 -3.48
CA PHE A 418 -0.27 22.05 -2.56
C PHE A 418 -0.16 23.56 -2.79
N LYS A 419 -1.19 24.18 -3.40
CA LYS A 419 -1.19 25.63 -3.59
C LYS A 419 -1.31 26.30 -2.23
N ASP A 420 -0.24 26.98 -1.83
CA ASP A 420 -0.33 27.89 -0.69
C ASP A 420 -1.04 29.18 -1.13
N LYS A 421 -2.20 29.47 -0.53
CA LYS A 421 -2.97 30.69 -0.81
C LYS A 421 -2.43 31.87 -0.02
N ASP A 422 -1.67 31.62 1.05
CA ASP A 422 -1.18 32.64 1.99
C ASP A 422 0.26 33.04 1.67
N LYS A 423 0.56 33.23 0.37
CA LYS A 423 1.91 33.42 -0.19
C LYS A 423 2.76 34.53 0.46
N ASP A 424 2.14 35.45 1.18
CA ASP A 424 2.75 36.72 1.58
C ASP A 424 3.08 36.87 3.07
N LYS A 425 2.76 35.89 3.94
CA LYS A 425 2.91 36.11 5.40
C LYS A 425 4.11 35.42 6.06
N ASP A 426 4.64 34.33 5.52
CA ASP A 426 5.81 33.65 6.11
C ASP A 426 6.46 32.66 5.11
N LYS A 427 7.64 33.00 4.57
CA LYS A 427 8.35 32.15 3.57
C LYS A 427 8.77 30.79 4.13
N ASP A 428 8.85 30.64 5.46
CA ASP A 428 9.28 29.40 6.12
C ASP A 428 8.11 28.46 6.45
N LYS A 429 6.88 28.95 6.37
CA LYS A 429 5.66 28.11 6.53
C LYS A 429 5.15 27.51 5.24
N ASN A 430 5.73 27.90 4.10
CA ASN A 430 5.28 27.45 2.79
C ASN A 430 5.29 25.92 2.69
N ILE A 431 4.10 25.33 2.54
CA ILE A 431 3.92 23.87 2.52
C ILE A 431 4.65 23.22 1.35
N GLN A 432 4.82 23.91 0.21
CA GLN A 432 5.39 23.34 -1.01
C GLN A 432 6.85 22.92 -0.80
N LYS A 433 7.63 23.71 -0.05
CA LYS A 433 9.04 23.39 0.28
C LYS A 433 9.18 22.07 1.03
N ARG A 434 8.11 21.60 1.69
CA ARG A 434 8.07 20.39 2.52
C ARG A 434 7.37 19.21 1.81
N VAL A 435 6.98 19.40 0.56
CA VAL A 435 6.41 18.37 -0.30
C VAL A 435 7.49 17.85 -1.24
N HIS A 436 7.61 16.53 -1.30
CA HIS A 436 8.55 15.82 -2.13
C HIS A 436 7.80 14.80 -3.00
N LEU A 437 7.94 14.93 -4.31
CA LEU A 437 7.40 13.99 -5.29
C LEU A 437 8.56 13.22 -5.91
N THR A 438 8.56 11.90 -5.75
CA THR A 438 9.68 11.06 -6.18
C THR A 438 9.21 10.07 -7.23
N ARG A 439 9.84 10.10 -8.40
CA ARG A 439 9.71 9.07 -9.43
C ARG A 439 10.95 8.18 -9.43
N PHE A 440 10.72 6.88 -9.25
CA PHE A 440 11.75 5.86 -9.41
C PHE A 440 12.05 5.56 -10.89
N GLY A 441 13.28 5.15 -11.17
CA GLY A 441 13.79 4.94 -12.52
C GLY A 441 13.15 3.73 -13.20
N LEU A 442 13.20 3.72 -14.54
CA LEU A 442 12.73 2.59 -15.35
C LEU A 442 13.89 1.62 -15.62
N ARG A 443 13.66 0.33 -15.36
CA ARG A 443 14.61 -0.77 -15.63
C ARG A 443 15.98 -0.60 -14.95
N ASP A 444 15.98 0.01 -13.77
CA ASP A 444 17.14 0.09 -12.90
C ASP A 444 16.94 -0.79 -11.65
N THR A 445 17.75 -0.58 -10.63
CA THR A 445 17.70 -1.29 -9.33
C THR A 445 16.73 -0.66 -8.34
N SER A 446 16.06 0.44 -8.71
CA SER A 446 14.98 1.01 -7.92
C SER A 446 13.69 0.18 -8.09
N PRO A 447 12.63 0.41 -7.30
CA PRO A 447 11.39 -0.35 -7.41
C PRO A 447 10.87 -0.37 -8.86
N GLN A 448 10.60 -1.56 -9.39
CA GLN A 448 10.04 -1.74 -10.74
C GLN A 448 8.61 -2.28 -10.73
N LYS A 449 8.18 -2.87 -9.61
CA LYS A 449 6.82 -3.38 -9.41
C LYS A 449 6.20 -2.74 -8.19
N HIS A 450 4.87 -2.73 -8.13
CA HIS A 450 4.12 -2.17 -6.99
C HIS A 450 4.54 -2.76 -5.65
N GLY A 451 4.86 -4.06 -5.63
CA GLY A 451 5.33 -4.77 -4.44
C GLY A 451 6.80 -4.52 -4.06
N ASP A 452 7.62 -3.94 -4.94
CA ASP A 452 9.06 -3.82 -4.75
C ASP A 452 9.47 -2.79 -3.69
N PHE A 453 8.65 -1.76 -3.45
CA PHE A 453 8.93 -0.74 -2.41
C PHE A 453 9.24 -1.38 -1.05
N SER A 454 8.46 -2.41 -0.68
CA SER A 454 8.63 -3.11 0.60
C SER A 454 9.89 -3.98 0.69
N LYS A 455 10.59 -4.21 -0.43
CA LYS A 455 11.83 -4.99 -0.48
C LYS A 455 13.06 -4.12 -0.26
N CYS A 456 12.90 -2.80 -0.36
CA CYS A 456 13.98 -1.82 -0.23
C CYS A 456 14.09 -1.33 1.22
N ASP A 457 15.13 -0.56 1.54
CA ASP A 457 15.31 0.05 2.86
C ASP A 457 14.38 1.27 2.99
N PHE A 458 13.06 1.00 2.93
CA PHE A 458 12.00 1.99 2.76
C PHE A 458 11.85 2.97 3.94
N TRP A 459 12.50 2.71 5.06
CA TRP A 459 12.56 3.59 6.22
C TRP A 459 13.63 4.68 6.11
N ASN A 460 14.48 4.61 5.08
CA ASN A 460 15.55 5.57 4.86
C ASN A 460 15.06 6.78 4.03
N LYS A 461 15.39 8.00 4.49
CA LYS A 461 15.07 9.25 3.80
C LYS A 461 15.73 9.38 2.43
N ASP A 462 16.91 8.80 2.25
CA ASP A 462 17.58 8.77 0.96
C ASP A 462 16.83 7.92 -0.06
N PHE A 463 16.12 6.87 0.38
CA PHE A 463 15.20 6.13 -0.48
C PHE A 463 13.99 6.99 -0.87
N TRP A 464 13.45 7.80 0.06
CA TRP A 464 12.30 8.69 -0.23
C TRP A 464 12.62 9.79 -1.24
N THR A 465 13.90 10.11 -1.43
CA THR A 465 14.38 11.07 -2.43
C THR A 465 15.11 10.40 -3.59
N ALA A 466 15.02 9.07 -3.66
CA ALA A 466 15.64 8.20 -4.65
C ALA A 466 17.18 8.38 -4.81
N LYS A 467 17.86 8.83 -3.76
CA LYS A 467 19.34 8.89 -3.70
C LYS A 467 19.99 7.52 -3.52
N ILE A 468 19.26 6.57 -2.92
CA ILE A 468 19.70 5.19 -2.73
C ILE A 468 18.73 4.27 -3.46
N GLN A 469 19.29 3.33 -4.22
CA GLN A 469 18.55 2.28 -4.91
C GLN A 469 18.36 1.05 -4.00
N CYS A 470 17.42 0.16 -4.35
CA CYS A 470 17.22 -1.05 -3.57
C CYS A 470 18.47 -1.93 -3.67
N ARG A 471 18.97 -2.43 -2.52
CA ARG A 471 20.11 -3.36 -2.53
C ARG A 471 19.71 -4.56 -3.39
N LYS A 472 20.50 -4.85 -4.44
CA LYS A 472 20.31 -6.08 -5.23
C LYS A 472 20.35 -7.26 -4.27
N LYS A 473 19.39 -8.18 -4.39
CA LYS A 473 19.58 -9.52 -3.86
C LYS A 473 20.71 -10.14 -4.70
N GLU A 474 21.88 -10.30 -4.10
CA GLU A 474 22.91 -11.22 -4.60
C GLU A 474 22.36 -12.65 -4.59
#